data_AF-A0A0C2DDK3-F1
#
_entry.id   AF-A0A0C2DDK3-F1
#
_cell.length_a   1.000
_cell.length_b   1.000
_cell.length_c   1.000
_cell.angle_alpha   90.00
_cell.angle_beta   90.00
_cell.angle_gamma   90.00
#
_symmetry.space_group_name_H-M   'P 1'
#
loop_
_entity.id
_entity.type
_entity.pdbx_description
1 polymer ?
#
loop_
_entity_poly.entity_id
_entity_poly.type
_entity_poly.pdbx_seq_one_letter_code
_entity_poly.pdbx_strand_id
1 'polypeptide(L)'
;MEALPLPQTSKNFLIFEKDRNIYAKTHVGSALQLHIAAEDLKITTVKHITHCQVERSDLSGCYSCTSGASLTLSCKSDNDEVLANVKCNEQTQVVRCTESGFINNILLMFDTSEILADCTAACPGGIVNFTIKGLLTIKGLVVNERIISQSSVQ
;
A
#
# COMPACT_ATOMS: atom_id res chain seq x y z
N MET A 1 -27.83 -0.80 6.76
CA MET A 1 -26.45 -0.96 6.25
C MET A 1 -26.33 -2.37 5.73
N GLU A 2 -26.12 -2.53 4.43
CA GLU A 2 -25.96 -3.83 3.79
C GLU A 2 -24.51 -4.32 4.02
N ALA A 3 -24.35 -5.57 4.44
CA ALA A 3 -23.02 -6.13 4.71
C ALA A 3 -22.29 -6.41 3.38
N LEU A 4 -21.06 -5.92 3.24
CA LEU A 4 -20.24 -6.19 2.07
C LEU A 4 -19.81 -7.67 2.06
N PRO A 5 -19.86 -8.36 0.90
CA PRO A 5 -19.43 -9.75 0.81
C PRO A 5 -17.92 -9.90 1.04
N LEU A 6 -17.49 -11.05 1.59
CA LEU A 6 -16.09 -11.43 1.68
C LEU A 6 -15.56 -11.90 0.30
N PRO A 7 -14.27 -11.73 -0.01
CA PRO A 7 -13.23 -11.14 0.83
C PRO A 7 -13.33 -9.61 0.93
N GLN A 8 -13.01 -9.07 2.10
CA GLN A 8 -12.91 -7.63 2.32
C GLN A 8 -11.45 -7.23 2.54
N THR A 9 -10.96 -6.35 1.67
CA THR A 9 -9.60 -5.81 1.75
C THR A 9 -9.62 -4.44 2.41
N SER A 10 -8.80 -4.26 3.45
CA SER A 10 -8.46 -2.97 4.04
C SER A 10 -6.95 -2.71 3.95
N LYS A 11 -6.50 -1.52 4.35
CA LYS A 11 -5.07 -1.15 4.38
C LYS A 11 -4.21 -2.18 5.11
N ASN A 12 -4.69 -2.69 6.25
CA ASN A 12 -3.87 -3.48 7.15
C ASN A 12 -4.17 -4.97 7.04
N PHE A 13 -5.34 -5.36 6.54
CA PHE A 13 -5.78 -6.75 6.56
C PHE A 13 -6.70 -7.11 5.39
N LEU A 14 -6.61 -8.37 4.96
CA LEU A 14 -7.57 -9.08 4.12
C LEU A 14 -8.41 -9.98 5.02
N ILE A 15 -9.71 -9.75 5.06
CA ILE A 15 -10.66 -10.67 5.68
C ILE A 15 -11.17 -11.62 4.59
N PHE A 16 -11.08 -12.93 4.81
CA PHE A 16 -11.57 -13.93 3.87
C PHE A 16 -12.12 -15.15 4.62
N GLU A 17 -13.05 -15.85 3.98
CA GLU A 17 -13.58 -17.11 4.49
C GLU A 17 -12.83 -18.28 3.87
N LYS A 18 -12.48 -19.26 4.70
CA LYS A 18 -11.95 -20.55 4.27
C LYS A 18 -12.44 -21.63 5.23
N ASP A 19 -12.89 -22.78 4.74
CA ASP A 19 -13.33 -23.91 5.57
C ASP A 19 -14.36 -23.51 6.67
N ARG A 20 -15.31 -22.62 6.34
CA ARG A 20 -16.31 -22.03 7.25
C ARG A 20 -15.73 -21.22 8.42
N ASN A 21 -14.47 -20.82 8.34
CA ASN A 21 -13.79 -19.96 9.29
C ASN A 21 -13.43 -18.62 8.64
N ILE A 22 -13.52 -17.56 9.43
CA ILE A 22 -13.13 -16.22 9.00
C ILE A 22 -11.67 -15.98 9.40
N TYR A 23 -10.83 -15.66 8.43
CA TYR A 23 -9.41 -15.36 8.62
C TYR A 23 -9.12 -13.90 8.31
N ALA A 24 -8.18 -13.33 9.06
CA ALA A 24 -7.58 -12.03 8.75
C ALA A 24 -6.10 -12.23 8.42
N LYS A 25 -5.68 -11.83 7.21
CA LYS A 25 -4.28 -11.83 6.79
C LYS A 25 -3.76 -10.39 6.76
N THR A 26 -2.63 -10.11 7.41
CA THR A 26 -2.06 -8.75 7.42
C THR A 26 -1.34 -8.42 6.10
N HIS A 27 -1.50 -7.17 5.62
CA HIS A 27 -0.77 -6.63 4.46
C HIS A 27 0.46 -5.80 4.88
N VAL A 28 0.42 -5.23 6.09
CA VAL A 28 1.49 -4.45 6.68
C VAL A 28 2.48 -5.35 7.42
N GLY A 29 3.76 -4.95 7.42
CA GLY A 29 4.76 -5.56 8.29
C GLY A 29 4.31 -5.45 9.75
N SER A 30 4.13 -6.59 10.42
CA SER A 30 3.76 -6.61 11.83
C SER A 30 5.00 -6.38 12.70
N ALA A 31 4.88 -5.56 13.74
CA ALA A 31 5.90 -5.44 14.78
C ALA A 31 5.91 -6.74 15.60
N LEU A 32 6.81 -7.65 15.26
CA LEU A 32 7.03 -8.90 15.97
C LEU A 32 8.28 -8.75 16.83
N GLN A 33 8.13 -8.92 18.14
CA GLN A 33 9.27 -9.10 19.02
C GLN A 33 9.65 -10.58 19.02
N LEU A 34 10.74 -10.91 18.34
CA LEU A 34 11.27 -12.27 18.32
C LEU A 34 12.40 -12.40 19.34
N HIS A 35 12.24 -13.30 20.32
CA HIS A 35 13.31 -13.67 21.24
C HIS A 35 13.98 -14.95 20.73
N ILE A 36 15.26 -14.85 20.36
CA ILE A 36 16.06 -15.97 19.89
C ILE A 36 17.08 -16.31 20.99
N ALA A 37 16.99 -17.52 21.54
CA ALA A 37 18.01 -18.08 22.42
C ALA A 37 18.88 -19.05 21.62
N ALA A 38 20.19 -18.83 21.62
CA ALA A 38 21.18 -19.64 20.92
C ALA A 38 22.29 -19.99 21.89
N GLU A 39 22.43 -21.28 22.21
CA GLU A 39 23.50 -21.81 23.07
C GLU A 39 24.60 -22.42 22.18
N ASP A 40 25.86 -22.15 22.51
CA ASP A 40 27.05 -22.67 21.80
C ASP A 40 27.09 -22.46 20.26
N LEU A 41 26.38 -21.44 19.75
CA LEU A 41 26.37 -21.08 18.33
C LEU A 41 27.19 -19.82 18.04
N LYS A 42 27.93 -19.84 16.92
CA LYS A 42 28.58 -18.64 16.35
C LYS A 42 27.66 -18.00 15.32
N ILE A 43 27.10 -16.83 15.65
CA ILE A 43 26.28 -16.04 14.71
C ILE A 43 27.22 -15.24 13.80
N THR A 44 27.05 -15.39 12.49
CA THR A 44 27.74 -14.57 11.49
C THR A 44 26.69 -13.86 10.64
N THR A 45 26.75 -12.53 10.59
CA THR A 45 25.81 -11.71 9.82
C THR A 45 26.43 -11.33 8.47
N VAL A 46 25.73 -11.64 7.38
CA VAL A 46 26.09 -11.18 6.04
C VAL A 46 25.04 -10.18 5.59
N LYS A 47 25.45 -8.95 5.30
CA LYS A 47 24.58 -7.91 4.75
C LYS A 47 24.86 -7.75 3.27
N HIS A 48 23.90 -8.12 2.43
CA HIS A 48 23.92 -7.79 1.01
C HIS A 48 23.60 -6.30 0.85
N ILE A 49 24.43 -5.59 0.09
CA ILE A 49 24.21 -4.17 -0.27
C ILE A 49 23.49 -4.18 -1.62
N THR A 50 22.17 -4.04 -1.56
CA THR A 50 21.30 -4.07 -2.74
C THR A 50 20.56 -2.75 -2.84
N HIS A 51 20.72 -2.06 -3.97
CA HIS A 51 20.01 -0.82 -4.26
C HIS A 51 18.69 -1.14 -4.97
N CYS A 52 17.73 -0.23 -4.83
CA CYS A 52 16.43 -0.36 -5.47
C CYS A 52 16.17 0.82 -6.39
N GLN A 53 15.35 0.58 -7.40
CA GLN A 53 14.74 1.59 -8.27
C GLN A 53 13.24 1.40 -8.18
N VAL A 54 12.52 2.51 -8.05
CA VAL A 54 11.06 2.50 -7.92
C VAL A 54 10.40 3.39 -8.95
N GLU A 55 9.37 2.86 -9.59
CA GLU A 55 8.49 3.59 -10.48
C GLU A 55 7.05 3.41 -10.01
N ARG A 56 6.25 4.46 -10.09
CA ARG A 56 4.91 4.49 -9.52
C ARG A 56 3.86 4.92 -10.54
N SER A 57 2.66 4.38 -10.40
CA SER A 57 1.47 4.97 -11.01
C SER A 57 1.03 6.22 -10.25
N ASP A 58 0.01 6.89 -10.79
CA ASP A 58 -0.75 7.86 -10.03
C ASP A 58 -1.66 7.15 -9.00
N LEU A 59 -1.99 7.88 -7.94
CA LEU A 59 -2.84 7.40 -6.85
C LEU A 59 -4.32 7.52 -7.27
N SER A 60 -5.09 6.45 -7.06
CA SER A 60 -6.51 6.40 -7.38
C SER A 60 -7.33 5.75 -6.27
N GLY A 61 -8.58 6.15 -6.10
CA GLY A 61 -9.49 5.58 -5.09
C GLY A 61 -10.26 6.65 -4.33
N CYS A 62 -10.47 6.42 -3.04
CA CYS A 62 -11.24 7.32 -2.19
C CYS A 62 -10.51 7.75 -0.92
N TYR A 63 -10.86 8.95 -0.46
CA TYR A 63 -10.49 9.48 0.84
C TYR A 63 -11.64 9.28 1.84
N SER A 64 -11.33 9.24 3.14
CA SER A 64 -12.28 9.03 4.24
C SER A 64 -13.19 7.80 4.06
N CYS A 65 -12.66 6.73 3.46
CA CYS A 65 -13.38 5.50 3.14
C CYS A 65 -12.57 4.26 3.56
N THR A 66 -13.24 3.14 3.82
CA THR A 66 -12.56 1.88 4.19
C THR A 66 -11.79 1.22 3.05
N SER A 67 -12.16 1.50 1.80
CA SER A 67 -11.46 0.99 0.61
C SER A 67 -10.14 1.68 0.32
N GLY A 68 -9.92 2.88 0.87
CA GLY A 68 -8.72 3.69 0.68
C GLY A 68 -8.41 4.06 -0.78
N ALA A 69 -7.14 4.42 -0.99
CA ALA A 69 -6.58 4.75 -2.29
C ALA A 69 -5.38 3.84 -2.58
N SER A 70 -5.31 3.35 -3.82
CA SER A 70 -4.29 2.42 -4.28
C SER A 70 -3.41 3.02 -5.37
N LEU A 71 -2.16 2.59 -5.39
CA LEU A 71 -1.24 2.82 -6.50
C LEU A 71 -0.42 1.56 -6.76
N THR A 72 0.10 1.48 -7.97
CA THR A 72 1.01 0.43 -8.39
C THR A 72 2.45 0.93 -8.29
N LEU A 73 3.32 0.17 -7.63
CA LEU A 73 4.74 0.45 -7.49
C LEU A 73 5.55 -0.69 -8.13
N SER A 74 6.20 -0.39 -9.26
CA SER A 74 7.22 -1.26 -9.83
C SER A 74 8.51 -1.07 -9.03
N CYS A 75 9.01 -2.14 -8.41
CA CYS A 75 10.28 -2.11 -7.68
C CYS A 75 11.29 -3.08 -8.31
N LYS A 76 12.46 -2.55 -8.67
CA LYS A 76 13.59 -3.30 -9.22
C LYS A 76 14.77 -3.27 -8.25
N SER A 77 15.45 -4.39 -8.09
CA SER A 77 16.72 -4.48 -7.35
C SER A 77 17.91 -4.70 -8.31
N ASP A 78 19.12 -4.37 -7.87
CA ASP A 78 20.34 -4.48 -8.68
C ASP A 78 20.99 -5.88 -8.69
N ASN A 79 20.83 -6.67 -7.61
CA ASN A 79 21.50 -7.96 -7.47
C ASN A 79 20.56 -9.11 -7.12
N ASP A 80 19.84 -9.01 -6.01
CA ASP A 80 19.03 -10.10 -5.45
C ASP A 80 17.59 -9.64 -5.20
N GLU A 81 16.68 -10.59 -5.06
CA GLU A 81 15.35 -10.29 -4.53
C GLU A 81 15.46 -9.77 -3.09
N VAL A 82 14.87 -8.60 -2.85
CA VAL A 82 14.86 -7.97 -1.54
C VAL A 82 13.48 -7.41 -1.20
N LEU A 83 13.24 -7.25 0.10
CA LEU A 83 12.09 -6.52 0.60
C LEU A 83 12.51 -5.08 0.88
N ALA A 84 11.75 -4.13 0.35
CA ALA A 84 11.93 -2.71 0.62
C ALA A 84 10.81 -2.23 1.55
N ASN A 85 11.16 -1.35 2.48
CA ASN A 85 10.19 -0.73 3.36
C ASN A 85 9.79 0.63 2.77
N VAL A 86 8.56 0.74 2.28
CA VAL A 86 8.00 1.97 1.73
C VAL A 86 7.28 2.74 2.83
N LYS A 87 7.63 4.01 3.02
CA LYS A 87 6.98 4.92 3.96
C LYS A 87 6.48 6.15 3.23
N CYS A 88 5.18 6.40 3.30
CA CYS A 88 4.53 7.63 2.82
C CYS A 88 3.81 8.27 4.01
N ASN A 89 4.23 9.47 4.44
CA ASN A 89 3.79 10.08 5.70
C ASN A 89 3.99 9.10 6.90
N GLU A 90 2.92 8.79 7.65
CA GLU A 90 2.92 7.82 8.76
C GLU A 90 2.55 6.39 8.33
N GLN A 91 2.39 6.14 7.02
CA GLN A 91 1.93 4.87 6.49
C GLN A 91 3.12 4.06 5.96
N THR A 92 3.23 2.81 6.40
CA THR A 92 4.34 1.94 6.04
C THR A 92 3.84 0.67 5.39
N GLN A 93 4.49 0.25 4.31
CA GLN A 93 4.16 -0.93 3.53
C GLN A 93 5.44 -1.64 3.10
N VAL A 94 5.44 -2.98 3.12
CA VAL A 94 6.57 -3.77 2.62
C VAL A 94 6.31 -4.13 1.17
N VAL A 95 7.28 -3.85 0.30
CA VAL A 95 7.20 -4.16 -1.12
C VAL A 95 8.31 -5.11 -1.52
N ARG A 96 8.04 -5.94 -2.53
CA ARG A 96 8.98 -6.88 -3.11
C ARG A 96 9.70 -6.23 -4.28
N CYS A 97 11.02 -6.38 -4.32
CA CYS A 97 11.87 -5.88 -5.40
C CYS A 97 12.65 -7.06 -5.98
N THR A 98 12.67 -7.17 -7.30
CA THR A 98 13.38 -8.24 -8.03
C THR A 98 14.24 -7.64 -9.13
N GLU A 99 15.22 -8.38 -9.64
CA GLU A 99 16.09 -7.91 -10.72
C GLU A 99 15.31 -7.58 -12.00
N SER A 100 14.21 -8.28 -12.28
CA SER A 100 13.34 -8.01 -13.44
C SER A 100 12.33 -6.88 -13.21
N GLY A 101 12.21 -6.39 -11.96
CA GLY A 101 11.11 -5.55 -11.52
C GLY A 101 9.90 -6.37 -11.07
N PHE A 102 9.31 -5.99 -9.95
CA PHE A 102 8.07 -6.59 -9.44
C PHE A 102 7.00 -5.51 -9.21
N ILE A 103 5.78 -5.82 -9.63
CA ILE A 103 4.63 -4.92 -9.53
C ILE A 103 3.96 -5.13 -8.18
N ASN A 104 4.06 -4.13 -7.30
CA ASN A 104 3.44 -4.12 -5.98
C ASN A 104 2.17 -3.26 -6.00
N ASN A 105 1.09 -3.76 -5.40
CA ASN A 105 -0.11 -2.96 -5.18
C ASN A 105 -0.07 -2.40 -3.76
N ILE A 106 0.00 -1.08 -3.65
CA ILE A 106 0.10 -0.38 -2.37
C ILE A 106 -1.26 0.24 -2.06
N LEU A 107 -1.76 0.01 -0.85
CA LEU A 107 -2.99 0.60 -0.32
C LEU A 107 -2.67 1.60 0.80
N LEU A 108 -3.19 2.81 0.65
CA LEU A 108 -2.98 3.94 1.55
C LEU A 108 -4.33 4.55 1.94
N MET A 109 -4.39 5.14 3.12
CA MET A 109 -5.59 5.78 3.67
C MET A 109 -5.36 7.27 3.78
N PHE A 110 -6.30 8.08 3.34
CA PHE A 110 -6.21 9.53 3.38
C PHE A 110 -7.54 10.13 3.82
N ASP A 111 -7.47 11.30 4.45
CA ASP A 111 -8.63 12.03 4.94
C ASP A 111 -8.95 13.28 4.10
N THR A 112 -8.15 13.53 3.05
CA THR A 112 -8.29 14.66 2.12
C THR A 112 -8.34 14.18 0.67
N SER A 113 -8.97 14.97 -0.21
CA SER A 113 -9.12 14.64 -1.62
C SER A 113 -7.85 14.91 -2.44
N GLU A 114 -7.14 16.00 -2.16
CA GLU A 114 -5.91 16.35 -2.88
C GLU A 114 -4.69 15.81 -2.13
N ILE A 115 -3.96 14.91 -2.78
CA ILE A 115 -2.80 14.24 -2.21
C ILE A 115 -1.54 14.67 -2.94
N LEU A 116 -0.59 15.18 -2.17
CA LEU A 116 0.81 15.32 -2.53
C LEU A 116 1.62 14.84 -1.33
N ALA A 117 2.27 13.68 -1.44
CA ALA A 117 2.99 13.07 -0.31
C ALA A 117 4.37 12.58 -0.72
N ASP A 118 5.36 12.94 0.08
CA ASP A 118 6.72 12.45 -0.07
C ASP A 118 6.85 11.07 0.57
N CYS A 119 7.41 10.15 -0.19
CA CYS A 119 7.60 8.77 0.18
C CYS A 119 9.08 8.39 0.10
N THR A 120 9.45 7.41 0.90
CA THR A 120 10.77 6.80 0.87
C THR A 120 10.63 5.29 0.71
N ALA A 121 11.53 4.66 -0.05
CA ALA A 121 11.69 3.23 -0.13
C ALA A 121 13.08 2.87 0.42
N ALA A 122 13.13 2.18 1.55
CA ALA A 122 14.37 1.76 2.19
C ALA A 122 14.74 0.32 1.80
N CYS A 123 15.90 0.17 1.16
CA CYS A 123 16.52 -1.10 0.79
C CYS A 123 17.85 -1.29 1.54
N PRO A 124 18.42 -2.51 1.58
CA PRO A 124 19.68 -2.76 2.29
C PRO A 124 20.84 -1.85 1.89
N GLY A 125 20.88 -1.43 0.61
CA GLY A 125 21.90 -0.55 0.04
C GLY A 125 21.57 0.95 0.08
N GLY A 126 20.38 1.38 0.50
CA GLY A 126 20.06 2.81 0.57
C GLY A 126 18.58 3.15 0.59
N ILE A 127 18.30 4.45 0.52
CA ILE A 127 16.93 5.01 0.51
C ILE A 127 16.68 5.70 -0.83
N VAL A 128 15.53 5.43 -1.42
CA VAL A 128 15.03 6.12 -2.62
C VAL A 128 13.87 7.02 -2.24
N ASN A 129 13.93 8.29 -2.63
CA ASN A 129 12.85 9.25 -2.40
C ASN A 129 11.98 9.36 -3.65
N PHE A 130 10.67 9.44 -3.47
CA PHE A 130 9.70 9.65 -4.55
C PHE A 130 8.45 10.33 -4.00
N THR A 131 7.76 11.12 -4.82
CA THR A 131 6.54 11.82 -4.39
C THR A 131 5.34 11.23 -5.09
N ILE A 132 4.28 10.84 -4.36
CA ILE A 132 3.00 10.40 -4.92
C ILE A 132 2.03 11.58 -5.04
N LYS A 133 1.17 11.55 -6.06
CA LYS A 133 0.12 12.55 -6.26
C LYS A 133 -1.18 11.89 -6.73
N GLY A 134 -2.31 12.51 -6.41
CA GLY A 134 -3.61 12.08 -6.91
C GLY A 134 -4.77 12.92 -6.38
N LEU A 135 -5.88 12.89 -7.10
CA LEU A 135 -7.15 13.46 -6.69
C LEU A 135 -8.11 12.31 -6.35
N LEU A 136 -8.44 12.19 -5.07
CA LEU A 136 -9.28 11.13 -4.53
C LEU A 136 -10.74 11.54 -4.49
N THR A 137 -11.61 10.56 -4.68
CA THR A 137 -13.07 10.76 -4.64
C THR A 137 -13.62 10.47 -3.25
N ILE A 138 -14.74 11.10 -2.87
CA ILE A 138 -15.45 10.70 -1.65
C ILE A 138 -16.42 9.56 -1.96
N LYS A 139 -16.30 8.43 -1.27
CA LYS A 139 -17.33 7.37 -1.33
C LYS A 139 -18.52 7.80 -0.48
N GLY A 140 -19.55 8.34 -1.12
CA GLY A 140 -20.76 8.81 -0.43
C GLY A 140 -21.51 9.93 -1.15
N LEU A 141 -20.87 10.60 -2.12
CA LEU A 141 -21.59 11.52 -2.99
C LEU A 141 -22.27 10.73 -4.12
N VAL A 142 -23.48 10.25 -3.86
CA VAL A 142 -24.44 10.00 -4.94
C VAL A 142 -24.81 11.39 -5.47
N VAL A 143 -24.09 11.88 -6.48
CA VAL A 143 -24.59 13.00 -7.28
C VAL A 143 -25.78 12.44 -8.04
N ASN A 144 -26.98 12.66 -7.52
CA ASN A 144 -28.19 12.48 -8.28
C ASN A 144 -28.15 13.54 -9.39
N GLU A 145 -27.60 13.22 -10.56
CA GLU A 145 -27.72 14.04 -11.77
C GLU A 145 -29.15 13.93 -12.34
N ARG A 146 -30.13 14.32 -11.53
CA ARG A 146 -31.49 14.61 -11.99
C ARG A 146 -31.92 15.90 -11.31
N ILE A 147 -32.32 16.88 -12.13
CA ILE A 147 -32.58 18.31 -11.82
C ILE A 147 -31.28 19.09 -12.04
N ILE A 148 -31.03 19.73 -13.19
CA ILE A 148 -31.85 20.75 -13.86
C ILE A 148 -31.77 20.56 -15.39
N SER A 149 -32.86 20.09 -16.01
CA SER A 149 -33.19 20.51 -17.38
C SER A 149 -34.55 21.17 -17.32
N GLN A 150 -34.67 22.29 -18.03
CA GLN A 150 -35.83 23.19 -18.20
C GLN A 150 -35.91 24.40 -17.26
N SER A 151 -35.31 25.51 -17.71
CA SER A 151 -35.93 26.85 -17.89
C SER A 151 -34.79 27.81 -18.32
N SER A 152 -34.80 28.63 -19.37
CA SER A 152 -35.76 28.97 -20.44
C SER A 152 -34.93 29.68 -21.53
N VAL A 153 -35.06 29.32 -22.81
CA VAL A 153 -34.63 30.15 -23.94
C VAL A 153 -35.90 30.52 -24.71
N GLN A 154 -36.16 31.83 -24.73
CA GLN A 154 -37.13 32.59 -25.54
C GLN A 154 -38.63 32.33 -25.36
#